data_AF-A0A929HBS3-F1
#
_entry.id   AF-A0A929HBS3-F1
#
_cell.length_a   1.000
_cell.length_b   1.000
_cell.length_c   1.000
_cell.angle_alpha   90.00
_cell.angle_beta   90.00
_cell.angle_gamma   90.00
#
_symmetry.space_group_name_H-M   'P 1'
#
loop_
_entity.id
_entity.type
_entity.pdbx_description
1 polymer ?
#
loop_
_entity_poly.entity_id
_entity_poly.type
_entity_poly.pdbx_seq_one_letter_code
_entity_poly.pdbx_strand_id
1 'polypeptide(L)'
;MLGGVGLVLGLVTFGHRVLETVGTKITEITPSRGVAAGVAATATVLVCTRMKLPVSTTHTLVGAVIGIGLARGISGIDRGVAKKIFASWIITVPAAAALSVMLFIGGRAFLFDIIKPLILANSGQG
;
A
#
# COMPACT_ATOMS: atom_id res chain seq x y z
N MET A 1 18.76 6.88 -1.02
CA MET A 1 19.14 6.27 -2.32
C MET A 1 18.59 4.84 -2.45
N LEU A 2 18.95 3.90 -1.56
CA LEU A 2 18.48 2.49 -1.61
C LEU A 2 16.94 2.33 -1.70
N GLY A 3 16.17 3.04 -0.88
CA GLY A 3 14.69 2.96 -0.93
C GLY A 3 14.08 3.42 -2.26
N GLY A 4 14.67 4.42 -2.92
CA GLY A 4 14.21 4.90 -4.24
C GLY A 4 14.45 3.87 -5.33
N VAL A 5 15.61 3.21 -5.32
CA VAL A 5 15.94 2.13 -6.27
C VAL A 5 15.00 0.94 -6.09
N GLY A 6 14.74 0.53 -4.84
CA GLY A 6 13.78 -0.56 -4.55
C GLY A 6 12.36 -0.24 -5.01
N LEU A 7 11.90 1.00 -4.84
CA LEU A 7 10.59 1.44 -5.32
C LEU A 7 10.48 1.35 -6.85
N VAL A 8 11.47 1.86 -7.57
CA VAL A 8 11.49 1.82 -9.04
C VAL A 8 11.50 0.38 -9.54
N LEU A 9 12.36 -0.47 -8.98
CA LEU A 9 12.42 -1.89 -9.35
C LEU A 9 11.09 -2.60 -9.08
N GLY A 10 10.46 -2.37 -7.92
CA GLY A 10 9.15 -2.93 -7.60
C GLY A 10 8.04 -2.43 -8.53
N LEU A 11 8.06 -1.15 -8.89
CA LEU A 11 7.09 -0.57 -9.82
C LEU A 11 7.23 -1.16 -11.22
N VAL A 12 8.45 -1.32 -11.73
CA VAL A 12 8.69 -1.90 -13.06
C VAL A 12 8.28 -3.37 -13.11
N THR A 13 8.54 -4.14 -12.05
CA THR A 13 8.26 -5.58 -12.02
C THR A 13 6.79 -5.91 -11.75
N PHE A 14 6.15 -5.26 -10.78
CA PHE A 14 4.81 -5.60 -10.31
C PHE A 14 3.77 -4.47 -10.45
N GLY A 15 4.22 -3.24 -10.72
CA GLY A 15 3.35 -2.06 -10.77
C GLY A 15 2.32 -2.11 -11.90
N HIS A 16 2.60 -2.84 -12.98
CA HIS A 16 1.71 -2.93 -14.14
C HIS A 16 0.27 -3.38 -13.75
N ARG A 17 0.13 -4.28 -12.77
CA ARG A 17 -1.19 -4.78 -12.32
C ARG A 17 -2.02 -3.70 -11.63
N VAL A 18 -1.35 -2.87 -10.82
CA VAL A 18 -1.99 -1.78 -10.09
C VAL A 18 -2.38 -0.66 -11.07
N LEU A 19 -1.49 -0.33 -12.00
CA LEU A 19 -1.74 0.67 -13.04
C LEU A 19 -2.90 0.28 -13.95
N GLU A 20 -2.98 -1.00 -14.35
CA GLU A 20 -4.12 -1.51 -15.13
C GLU A 20 -5.42 -1.39 -14.34
N THR A 21 -5.41 -1.77 -13.06
CA THR A 21 -6.63 -1.72 -12.23
C THR A 21 -7.12 -0.29 -12.06
N VAL A 22 -6.24 0.65 -11.72
CA VAL A 22 -6.62 2.05 -11.50
C VAL A 22 -6.93 2.77 -12.82
N GLY A 23 -6.20 2.45 -13.88
CA GLY A 23 -6.30 3.14 -15.17
C GLY A 23 -7.50 2.72 -16.02
N THR A 24 -7.99 1.49 -15.88
CA THR A 24 -9.06 0.99 -16.77
C THR A 24 -10.21 0.28 -16.06
N LYS A 25 -9.96 -0.34 -14.89
CA LYS A 25 -10.96 -1.22 -14.26
C LYS A 25 -11.93 -0.51 -13.32
N ILE A 26 -11.58 0.66 -12.79
CA ILE A 26 -12.46 1.41 -11.87
C ILE A 26 -13.50 2.23 -12.65
N THR A 27 -13.02 2.99 -13.64
CA THR A 27 -13.82 3.86 -14.52
C THR A 27 -13.05 4.09 -15.82
N GLU A 28 -13.75 4.56 -16.85
CA GLU A 28 -13.14 4.92 -18.13
C GLU A 28 -12.32 6.22 -17.98
N ILE A 29 -11.00 6.09 -18.02
CA ILE A 29 -10.05 7.20 -17.94
C ILE A 29 -9.66 7.68 -19.34
N THR A 30 -9.96 8.94 -19.64
CA THR A 30 -9.35 9.69 -20.75
C THR A 30 -8.12 10.45 -20.25
N PRO A 31 -7.19 10.89 -21.12
CA PRO A 31 -5.98 11.60 -20.68
C PRO A 31 -6.27 12.82 -19.79
N SER A 32 -7.29 13.62 -20.12
CA SER A 32 -7.70 14.78 -19.32
C SER A 32 -8.21 14.38 -17.92
N ARG A 33 -8.94 13.27 -17.81
CA ARG A 33 -9.40 12.72 -16.53
C ARG A 33 -8.23 12.17 -15.71
N GLY A 34 -7.27 11.52 -16.35
CA GLY A 34 -6.06 11.03 -15.68
C GLY A 34 -5.28 12.16 -15.02
N VAL A 35 -5.08 13.27 -15.74
CA VAL A 35 -4.45 14.48 -15.19
C VAL A 35 -5.29 15.07 -14.07
N ALA A 36 -6.62 15.20 -14.24
CA ALA A 36 -7.51 15.71 -13.20
C ALA A 36 -7.45 14.86 -11.91
N ALA A 37 -7.43 13.53 -12.01
CA ALA A 37 -7.27 12.63 -10.87
C ALA A 37 -5.92 12.83 -10.19
N GLY A 38 -4.84 12.92 -10.97
CA GLY A 38 -3.49 13.16 -10.45
C GLY A 38 -3.37 14.49 -9.70
N VAL A 39 -3.96 15.56 -10.24
CA VAL A 39 -3.97 16.89 -9.59
C VAL A 39 -4.80 16.85 -8.31
N ALA A 40 -6.01 16.28 -8.34
CA ALA A 40 -6.86 16.16 -7.16
C ALA A 40 -6.17 15.33 -6.06
N ALA A 41 -5.53 14.22 -6.43
CA ALA A 41 -4.81 13.38 -5.50
C ALA A 41 -3.59 14.11 -4.89
N THR A 42 -2.80 14.77 -5.73
CA THR A 42 -1.61 15.52 -5.30
C THR A 42 -1.98 16.69 -4.40
N ALA A 43 -3.03 17.45 -4.76
CA ALA A 43 -3.53 18.56 -3.95
C ALA A 43 -3.96 18.08 -2.55
N THR A 44 -4.69 16.97 -2.49
CA THR A 44 -5.11 16.35 -1.22
C THR A 44 -3.91 15.94 -0.37
N VAL A 45 -2.96 15.20 -0.96
CA VAL A 45 -1.73 14.77 -0.26
C VAL A 45 -0.92 15.97 0.22
N LEU A 46 -0.81 17.02 -0.58
CA LEU A 46 -0.07 18.23 -0.24
C LEU A 46 -0.73 18.94 0.96
N VAL A 47 -2.05 19.10 0.95
CA VAL A 47 -2.80 19.71 2.06
C VAL A 47 -2.63 18.89 3.34
N CYS A 48 -2.79 17.56 3.29
CA CYS A 48 -2.57 16.68 4.44
C CYS A 48 -1.12 16.75 4.96
N THR A 49 -0.15 16.81 4.06
CA THR A 49 1.28 16.92 4.40
C THR A 49 1.58 18.24 5.10
N ARG A 50 0.97 19.35 4.66
CA ARG A 50 1.08 20.66 5.34
C ARG A 50 0.48 20.62 6.75
N MET A 51 -0.58 19.85 6.96
CA MET A 51 -1.20 19.62 8.27
C MET A 51 -0.48 18.57 9.11
N LYS A 52 0.62 17.98 8.61
CA LYS A 52 1.38 16.89 9.26
C LYS A 52 0.55 15.63 9.55
N LEU A 53 -0.50 15.39 8.78
CA LEU A 53 -1.32 14.19 8.90
C LEU A 53 -0.79 13.09 7.96
N PRO A 54 -0.51 11.87 8.47
CA PRO A 54 -0.12 10.76 7.61
C PRO A 54 -1.32 10.34 6.74
N VAL A 55 -1.14 10.38 5.43
CA VAL A 55 -2.17 10.01 4.45
C VAL A 55 -1.65 8.95 3.48
N SER A 56 -2.53 8.06 3.05
CA SER A 56 -2.20 7.04 2.06
C SER A 56 -2.41 7.57 0.64
N THR A 57 -1.33 7.67 -0.13
CA THR A 57 -1.36 8.12 -1.53
C THR A 57 -2.22 7.22 -2.43
N THR A 58 -2.27 5.91 -2.15
CA THR A 58 -3.13 4.95 -2.85
C THR A 58 -4.61 5.26 -2.65
N HIS A 59 -5.04 5.48 -1.42
CA HIS A 59 -6.44 5.82 -1.11
C HIS A 59 -6.83 7.14 -1.76
N THR A 60 -5.93 8.12 -1.72
CA THR A 60 -6.15 9.43 -2.31
C THR A 60 -6.31 9.36 -3.84
N LEU A 61 -5.45 8.59 -4.53
CA LEU A 61 -5.56 8.41 -5.98
C LEU A 61 -6.80 7.61 -6.39
N VAL A 62 -7.06 6.48 -5.73
CA VAL A 62 -8.24 5.66 -6.01
C VAL A 62 -9.53 6.45 -5.74
N GLY A 63 -9.57 7.22 -4.66
CA GLY A 63 -10.68 8.11 -4.34
C GLY A 63 -10.91 9.18 -5.40
N ALA A 64 -9.85 9.80 -5.91
CA ALA A 64 -9.95 10.76 -7.01
C ALA A 64 -10.50 10.12 -8.30
N VAL A 65 -10.03 8.92 -8.65
CA VAL A 65 -10.51 8.16 -9.82
C VAL A 65 -11.97 7.77 -9.67
N ILE A 66 -12.38 7.27 -8.51
CA ILE A 66 -13.80 6.98 -8.20
C ILE A 66 -14.63 8.26 -8.29
N GLY A 67 -14.13 9.38 -7.76
CA GLY A 67 -14.81 10.69 -7.84
C GLY A 67 -15.08 11.14 -9.27
N ILE A 68 -14.12 10.97 -10.18
CA ILE A 68 -14.30 11.26 -11.60
C ILE A 68 -15.37 10.35 -12.23
N GLY A 69 -15.36 9.06 -11.90
CA GLY A 69 -16.38 8.12 -12.37
C GLY A 69 -17.78 8.50 -11.86
N LEU A 70 -17.88 8.88 -10.59
CA LEU A 70 -19.13 9.32 -9.95
C LEU A 70 -19.65 10.65 -10.52
N ALA A 71 -18.78 11.54 -10.99
CA ALA A 71 -19.18 12.78 -11.67
C ALA A 71 -19.97 12.51 -12.97
N ARG A 72 -19.87 11.31 -13.54
CA ARG A 72 -20.67 10.84 -14.68
C ARG A 72 -21.92 10.04 -14.26
N GLY A 73 -22.17 9.90 -12.96
CA GLY A 73 -23.22 9.08 -12.37
C GLY A 73 -22.73 7.75 -11.82
N ILE A 74 -23.58 7.07 -11.03
CA ILE A 74 -23.23 5.81 -10.33
C ILE A 74 -23.01 4.64 -11.32
N SER A 75 -23.44 4.77 -12.58
CA SER A 75 -23.13 3.83 -13.66
C SER A 75 -21.72 4.02 -14.25
N GLY A 76 -21.08 5.15 -13.97
CA GLY A 76 -19.72 5.45 -14.43
C GLY A 76 -18.61 4.73 -13.65
N ILE A 77 -18.95 3.89 -12.67
CA ILE A 77 -17.99 3.13 -11.86
C ILE A 77 -18.30 1.63 -11.90
N ASP A 78 -17.25 0.81 -11.95
CA ASP A 78 -17.38 -0.62 -11.70
C ASP A 78 -17.47 -0.87 -10.19
N ARG A 79 -18.69 -1.13 -9.71
CA ARG A 79 -18.95 -1.38 -8.28
C ARG A 79 -18.32 -2.69 -7.79
N GLY A 80 -18.13 -3.68 -8.66
CA GLY A 80 -17.51 -4.94 -8.32
C GLY A 80 -16.02 -4.76 -8.03
N VAL A 81 -15.33 -4.02 -8.90
CA VAL A 81 -13.92 -3.66 -8.72
C VAL A 81 -13.74 -2.75 -7.51
N ALA A 82 -14.57 -1.71 -7.36
CA ALA A 82 -14.51 -0.82 -6.20
C ALA A 82 -14.64 -1.61 -4.88
N LYS A 83 -15.64 -2.50 -4.76
CA LYS A 83 -15.82 -3.36 -3.58
C LYS A 83 -14.61 -4.25 -3.32
N LYS A 84 -14.03 -4.86 -4.35
CA LYS A 84 -12.80 -5.68 -4.21
C LYS A 84 -11.63 -4.87 -3.68
N ILE A 85 -11.47 -3.62 -4.13
CA ILE A 85 -10.43 -2.71 -3.64
C ILE A 85 -10.65 -2.40 -2.15
N PHE A 86 -11.86 -1.98 -1.76
CA PHE A 86 -12.17 -1.71 -0.35
C PHE A 86 -11.98 -2.94 0.54
N ALA A 87 -12.41 -4.12 0.08
CA ALA A 87 -12.21 -5.37 0.78
C ALA A 87 -10.71 -5.68 0.95
N SER A 88 -9.90 -5.44 -0.08
CA SER A 88 -8.44 -5.65 0.00
C SER A 88 -7.79 -4.79 1.07
N TRP A 89 -8.20 -3.52 1.22
CA TRP A 89 -7.65 -2.63 2.24
C TRP A 89 -7.95 -3.14 3.65
N ILE A 90 -9.18 -3.59 3.89
CA ILE A 90 -9.57 -4.17 5.18
C ILE A 90 -8.79 -5.45 5.46
N ILE A 91 -8.62 -6.33 4.48
CA ILE A 91 -7.93 -7.62 4.65
C ILE A 91 -6.42 -7.45 4.82
N THR A 92 -5.81 -6.44 4.18
CA THR A 92 -4.35 -6.23 4.27
C THR A 92 -3.88 -5.90 5.69
N VAL A 93 -4.68 -5.21 6.50
CA VAL A 93 -4.29 -4.82 7.86
C VAL A 93 -4.17 -6.03 8.80
N PRO A 94 -5.19 -6.92 8.94
CA PRO A 94 -5.06 -8.16 9.70
C PRO A 94 -3.98 -9.08 9.16
N ALA A 95 -3.84 -9.20 7.83
CA ALA A 95 -2.82 -10.05 7.24
C ALA A 95 -1.40 -9.57 7.60
N ALA A 96 -1.15 -8.25 7.52
CA ALA A 96 0.12 -7.66 7.93
C ALA A 96 0.37 -7.82 9.43
N ALA A 97 -0.66 -7.64 10.27
CA ALA A 97 -0.56 -7.83 11.71
C ALA A 97 -0.21 -9.29 12.06
N ALA A 98 -0.92 -10.27 11.47
CA ALA A 98 -0.66 -11.69 11.68
C ALA A 98 0.75 -12.10 11.24
N LEU A 99 1.19 -11.64 10.07
CA LEU A 99 2.54 -11.91 9.57
C LEU A 99 3.62 -11.31 10.48
N SER A 100 3.42 -10.08 10.95
CA SER A 100 4.33 -9.42 11.89
C SER A 100 4.48 -10.20 13.20
N VAL A 101 3.36 -10.65 13.78
CA VAL A 101 3.37 -11.48 15.00
C VAL A 101 4.10 -12.80 14.77
N MET A 102 3.83 -13.47 13.65
CA MET A 102 4.46 -14.74 13.29
C MET A 102 5.99 -14.59 13.17
N LEU A 103 6.45 -13.56 12.47
CA LEU A 103 7.89 -13.29 12.30
C LEU A 103 8.56 -12.93 13.63
N PHE A 104 7.90 -12.14 14.48
CA PHE A 104 8.44 -11.77 15.78
C PHE A 104 8.61 -12.98 16.70
N ILE A 105 7.61 -13.86 16.79
CA ILE A 105 7.69 -15.07 17.62
C ILE A 105 8.77 -16.02 17.08
N GLY A 106 8.83 -16.23 15.76
CA GLY A 106 9.86 -17.07 15.14
C GLY A 106 11.28 -16.54 15.36
N GLY A 107 11.49 -15.24 15.15
CA GLY A 107 12.78 -14.60 15.40
C GLY A 107 13.18 -14.63 16.88
N ARG A 108 12.20 -14.48 17.78
CA ARG A 108 12.40 -14.59 19.23
C ARG A 108 12.84 -16.00 19.62
N ALA A 109 12.11 -17.03 19.18
CA ALA A 109 12.45 -18.43 19.47
C ALA A 109 13.88 -18.76 18.99
N PHE A 110 14.21 -18.38 17.76
CA PHE A 110 15.56 -18.55 17.20
C PHE A 110 16.65 -17.85 18.04
N LEU A 111 16.42 -16.61 18.48
CA LEU A 111 17.38 -15.86 19.29
C LEU A 111 17.60 -16.50 20.67
N PHE A 112 16.53 -16.95 21.33
CA PHE A 112 16.62 -17.53 22.67
C PHE A 112 17.10 -18.98 22.68
N ASP A 113 16.71 -19.78 21.68
CA ASP A 113 16.99 -21.22 21.64
C ASP A 113 18.37 -21.52 21.04
N ILE A 114 18.90 -20.67 20.16
CA ILE A 114 20.17 -20.93 19.46
C ILE A 114 21.26 -19.95 19.86
N ILE A 115 20.98 -18.64 19.81
CA ILE A 115 22.03 -17.62 19.97
C ILE A 115 22.38 -17.39 21.44
N LYS A 116 21.37 -17.29 22.31
CA LYS A 116 21.58 -17.01 23.74
C LYS A 116 22.41 -18.10 24.45
N PRO A 117 22.16 -19.41 24.30
CA PRO A 117 23.00 -20.44 24.92
C PRO A 117 24.41 -20.48 24.34
N LEU A 118 24.59 -20.17 23.04
CA LEU A 118 25.91 -20.16 22.40
C LEU A 118 26.76 -18.97 22.86
N ILE A 119 26.15 -17.81 23.12
CA ILE A 119 26.84 -16.65 23.72
C ILE A 119 27.23 -16.94 25.17
N LEU A 120 26.33 -17.54 25.97
CA LEU A 120 26.60 -17.87 27.37
C LEU A 120 27.68 -18.95 27.51
N ALA A 121 27.71 -19.93 26.59
CA ALA A 121 28.78 -20.93 26.51
C ALA A 121 30.15 -20.33 26.16
N ASN A 122 30.17 -19.23 25.39
CA ASN A 122 31.40 -18.55 24.99
C ASN A 122 31.85 -17.44 25.96
N SER A 123 31.00 -17.01 26.92
CA SER A 123 31.31 -15.94 27.88
C SER A 123 32.01 -16.41 29.17
N GLY A 124 32.39 -17.68 29.28
CA GLY A 124 33.30 -18.15 30.34
C GLY A 124 32.82 -17.95 31.78
N GLN A 125 31.51 -17.96 32.05
CA GLN A 125 30.99 -18.05 33.42
C GLN A 125 30.68 -19.51 33.74
N GLY A 126 31.74 -20.25 34.08
CA GLY A 126 31.68 -21.48 34.88
C GLY A 126 32.02 -21.16 36.33
#